data_AF-A0A0G0JTQ9-F1
#
_entry.id   AF-A0A0G0JTQ9-F1
#
_cell.length_a   1.000
_cell.length_b   1.000
_cell.length_c   1.000
_cell.angle_alpha   90.00
_cell.angle_beta   90.00
_cell.angle_gamma   90.00
#
_symmetry.space_group_name_H-M   'P 1'
#
loop_
_entity.id
_entity.type
_entity.pdbx_description
1 polymer ?
#
loop_
_entity_poly.entity_id
_entity_poly.type
_entity_poly.pdbx_seq_one_letter_code
_entity_poly.pdbx_strand_id
1 'polypeptide(L)'
;MSSSPKNGFTLISLLRLWRRSCKGFTLIEILVAISIISILFGVMISSAVVIQKRGRDAKRHSDLRSIQSALQQYYSDQFSYPTSITKDNPITSEGKTYLNKVPSDPRTGNQEYVYEAYPPLCDNSNTKCVDYCLYAKLESELANCSSNPSLKTCSNACSDKSVYNLEVTRP
;
A
#
# COMPACT_ATOMS: atom_id res chain seq x y z
N MET A 1 -17.81 69.56 -53.40
CA MET A 1 -18.13 70.04 -52.04
C MET A 1 -19.17 69.10 -51.45
N SER A 2 -18.78 68.15 -50.60
CA SER A 2 -19.65 67.58 -49.58
C SER A 2 -18.82 66.70 -48.65
N SER A 3 -18.54 67.26 -47.49
CA SER A 3 -18.01 66.60 -46.31
C SER A 3 -19.03 65.65 -45.67
N SER A 4 -18.52 64.77 -44.80
CA SER A 4 -19.16 64.12 -43.64
C SER A 4 -19.50 62.63 -43.79
N PRO A 5 -19.57 61.83 -42.69
CA PRO A 5 -19.03 62.03 -41.34
C PRO A 5 -18.19 60.83 -40.81
N LYS A 6 -17.42 61.10 -39.75
CA LYS A 6 -16.68 60.12 -38.95
C LYS A 6 -17.62 59.45 -37.95
N ASN A 7 -17.76 58.12 -38.00
CA ASN A 7 -18.46 57.36 -36.95
C ASN A 7 -17.48 56.40 -36.26
N GLY A 8 -16.82 56.90 -35.21
CA GLY A 8 -16.00 56.12 -34.31
C GLY A 8 -16.86 55.13 -33.53
N PHE A 9 -16.79 53.86 -33.92
CA PHE A 9 -17.34 52.76 -33.14
C PHE A 9 -16.39 52.47 -31.98
N THR A 10 -16.60 53.13 -30.84
CA THR A 10 -15.82 52.88 -29.63
C THR A 10 -16.10 51.47 -29.12
N LEU A 11 -15.07 50.62 -29.03
CA LEU A 11 -15.06 49.25 -28.47
C LEU A 11 -15.67 49.14 -27.06
N ILE A 12 -15.84 50.26 -26.36
CA ILE A 12 -16.43 50.37 -25.03
C ILE A 12 -17.95 50.06 -25.05
N SER A 13 -18.63 50.18 -26.20
CA SER A 13 -20.07 49.87 -26.32
C SER A 13 -20.38 48.37 -26.42
N LEU A 14 -19.40 47.51 -26.74
CA LEU A 14 -19.56 46.05 -26.82
C LEU A 14 -19.47 45.34 -25.46
N LEU A 15 -18.92 45.98 -24.43
CA LEU A 15 -18.79 45.40 -23.09
C LEU A 15 -20.09 45.48 -22.26
N ARG A 16 -21.16 46.13 -22.74
CA ARG A 16 -22.43 46.30 -22.00
C ARG A 16 -23.49 45.23 -22.27
N LEU A 17 -23.25 44.25 -23.15
CA LEU A 17 -24.26 43.26 -23.55
C LEU A 17 -24.15 41.90 -22.84
N TRP A 18 -23.24 41.75 -21.88
CA TRP A 18 -23.04 40.49 -21.15
C TRP A 18 -23.55 40.51 -19.71
N ARG A 19 -24.61 41.28 -19.43
CA ARG A 19 -25.41 41.03 -18.23
C ARG A 19 -26.62 40.17 -18.60
N ARG A 20 -26.36 38.91 -18.95
CA ARG A 20 -27.40 37.87 -19.01
C ARG A 20 -27.93 37.64 -17.60
N SER A 21 -29.26 37.56 -17.45
CA SER A 21 -29.94 37.34 -16.18
C SER A 21 -29.40 36.11 -15.45
N CYS A 22 -28.71 36.33 -14.33
CA CYS A 22 -28.53 35.30 -13.32
C CYS A 22 -29.89 35.04 -12.66
N LYS A 23 -30.60 34.00 -13.10
CA LYS A 23 -31.68 33.41 -12.31
C LYS A 23 -31.02 32.77 -11.09
N GLY A 24 -31.36 33.25 -9.89
CA GLY A 24 -30.89 32.64 -8.64
C GLY A 24 -31.50 31.25 -8.46
N PHE A 25 -30.78 30.35 -7.80
CA PHE A 25 -31.29 29.04 -7.41
C PHE A 25 -32.47 29.20 -6.46
N THR A 26 -33.48 28.34 -6.59
CA THR A 26 -34.59 28.32 -5.64
C THR A 26 -34.21 27.59 -4.35
N LEU A 27 -34.84 27.92 -3.22
CA LEU A 27 -34.58 27.25 -1.94
C LEU A 27 -34.83 25.73 -2.03
N ILE A 28 -35.86 25.32 -2.78
CA ILE A 28 -36.19 23.91 -2.99
C ILE A 28 -35.12 23.18 -3.81
N GLU A 29 -34.49 23.86 -4.76
CA GLU A 29 -33.46 23.29 -5.63
C GLU A 29 -32.17 23.00 -4.88
N ILE A 30 -31.79 23.88 -3.95
CA ILE A 30 -30.67 23.61 -3.03
C ILE A 30 -31.03 22.51 -2.03
N LEU A 31 -32.27 22.46 -1.53
CA LEU A 31 -32.72 21.43 -0.59
C LEU A 31 -32.69 20.02 -1.20
N VAL A 32 -33.15 19.88 -2.45
CA VAL A 32 -33.11 18.61 -3.15
C VAL A 32 -31.68 18.23 -3.55
N ALA A 33 -30.84 19.20 -3.93
CA ALA A 33 -29.45 18.92 -4.26
C ALA A 33 -28.65 18.36 -3.07
N ILE A 34 -28.75 18.99 -1.89
CA ILE A 34 -28.01 18.52 -0.70
C ILE A 34 -28.53 17.16 -0.20
N SER A 35 -29.82 16.84 -0.40
CA SER A 35 -30.37 15.55 0.00
C SER A 35 -29.84 14.41 -0.89
N ILE A 36 -29.76 14.63 -2.20
CA ILE A 36 -29.17 13.67 -3.14
C ILE A 36 -27.67 13.47 -2.84
N ILE A 37 -26.94 14.57 -2.64
CA ILE A 37 -25.50 14.52 -2.33
C ILE A 37 -25.27 13.72 -1.04
N SER A 38 -26.09 13.93 0.00
CA SER A 38 -25.97 13.22 1.28
C SER A 38 -26.12 11.70 1.15
N ILE A 39 -27.08 11.24 0.33
CA ILE A 39 -27.30 9.81 0.08
C ILE A 39 -26.10 9.20 -0.65
N LEU A 40 -25.57 9.89 -1.67
CA LEU A 40 -24.40 9.43 -2.43
C LEU A 40 -23.14 9.35 -1.57
N PHE A 41 -22.93 10.31 -0.67
CA PHE A 41 -21.79 10.30 0.25
C PHE A 41 -21.81 9.09 1.20
N GLY A 42 -22.99 8.67 1.68
CA GLY A 42 -23.11 7.50 2.55
C GLY A 42 -22.56 6.22 1.93
N VAL A 43 -22.89 5.95 0.66
CA VAL A 43 -22.40 4.76 -0.05
C VAL A 43 -20.90 4.82 -0.31
N MET A 44 -20.38 6.00 -0.71
CA MET A 44 -18.97 6.20 -1.04
C MET A 44 -18.02 5.83 0.13
N ILE A 45 -18.34 6.22 1.36
CA ILE A 45 -17.46 6.00 2.52
C ILE A 45 -17.19 4.51 2.76
N SER A 46 -18.23 3.67 2.68
CA SER A 46 -18.12 2.22 2.88
C SER A 46 -17.18 1.55 1.88
N SER A 47 -17.22 1.99 0.61
CA SER A 47 -16.38 1.46 -0.47
C SER A 47 -14.91 1.85 -0.30
N ALA A 48 -14.64 3.06 0.20
CA ALA A 48 -13.29 3.58 0.38
C ALA A 48 -12.48 2.74 1.38
N VAL A 49 -13.11 2.26 2.47
CA VAL A 49 -12.44 1.43 3.48
C VAL A 49 -11.96 0.09 2.89
N VAL A 50 -12.78 -0.56 2.07
CA VAL A 50 -12.42 -1.85 1.44
C VAL A 50 -11.28 -1.66 0.44
N ILE A 51 -11.32 -0.59 -0.36
CA ILE A 51 -10.27 -0.27 -1.34
C ILE A 51 -8.94 -0.01 -0.61
N GLN A 52 -8.95 0.75 0.48
CA GLN A 52 -7.75 1.00 1.26
C GLN A 52 -7.17 -0.29 1.88
N LYS A 53 -8.01 -1.20 2.39
CA LYS A 53 -7.57 -2.50 2.90
C LYS A 53 -6.85 -3.31 1.82
N ARG A 54 -7.45 -3.44 0.63
CA ARG A 54 -6.86 -4.14 -0.51
C ARG A 54 -5.56 -3.49 -0.98
N GLY A 55 -5.50 -2.15 -0.99
CA GLY A 55 -4.28 -1.42 -1.31
C GLY A 55 -3.13 -1.71 -0.33
N ARG A 56 -3.43 -1.80 0.97
CA ARG A 56 -2.45 -2.20 1.99
C ARG A 56 -2.02 -3.66 1.83
N ASP A 57 -2.93 -4.58 1.54
CA ASP A 57 -2.59 -5.99 1.29
C ASP A 57 -1.68 -6.15 0.05
N ALA A 58 -1.97 -5.43 -1.05
CA ALA A 58 -1.11 -5.40 -2.22
C ALA A 58 0.29 -4.87 -1.90
N LYS A 59 0.38 -3.85 -1.03
CA LYS A 59 1.65 -3.34 -0.52
C LYS A 59 2.41 -4.41 0.29
N ARG A 60 1.74 -5.13 1.19
CA ARG A 60 2.34 -6.26 1.95
C ARG A 60 2.91 -7.33 1.03
N HIS A 61 2.19 -7.73 -0.02
CA HIS A 61 2.72 -8.68 -1.01
C HIS A 61 3.99 -8.16 -1.69
N SER A 62 3.99 -6.89 -2.11
CA SER A 62 5.16 -6.27 -2.74
C SER A 62 6.35 -6.20 -1.78
N ASP A 63 6.10 -5.91 -0.51
CA ASP A 63 7.13 -5.79 0.51
C ASP A 63 7.77 -7.15 0.82
N LEU A 64 6.96 -8.20 1.02
CA LEU A 64 7.48 -9.55 1.22
C LEU A 64 8.31 -10.05 0.03
N ARG A 65 7.88 -9.78 -1.21
CA ARG A 65 8.65 -10.13 -2.41
C ARG A 65 9.97 -9.39 -2.48
N SER A 66 10.00 -8.11 -2.08
CA SER A 66 11.23 -7.31 -2.06
C SER A 66 12.22 -7.87 -1.04
N ILE A 67 11.73 -8.27 0.15
CA ILE A 67 12.54 -8.95 1.17
C ILE A 67 13.05 -10.29 0.64
N GLN A 68 12.18 -11.13 0.05
CA GLN A 68 12.56 -12.41 -0.54
C GLN A 68 13.68 -12.26 -1.59
N SER A 69 13.57 -11.31 -2.52
CA SER A 69 14.61 -11.07 -3.51
C SER A 69 15.94 -10.64 -2.87
N ALA A 70 15.89 -9.80 -1.84
CA ALA A 70 17.09 -9.39 -1.11
C ALA A 70 17.72 -10.56 -0.33
N LEU A 71 16.91 -11.42 0.30
CA LEU A 71 17.37 -12.63 0.99
C LEU A 71 18.01 -13.62 0.02
N GLN A 72 17.45 -13.78 -1.17
CA GLN A 72 18.02 -14.63 -2.21
C GLN A 72 19.39 -14.11 -2.64
N GLN A 73 19.53 -12.80 -2.87
CA GLN A 73 20.82 -12.19 -3.22
C GLN A 73 21.83 -12.33 -2.07
N TYR A 74 21.40 -12.14 -0.83
CA TYR A 74 22.23 -12.35 0.35
C TYR A 74 22.76 -13.79 0.41
N TYR A 75 21.89 -14.78 0.18
CA TYR A 75 22.28 -16.19 0.18
C TYR A 75 23.25 -16.52 -0.96
N SER A 76 23.07 -15.93 -2.15
CA SER A 76 23.99 -16.13 -3.27
C SER A 76 25.42 -15.69 -2.97
N ASP A 77 25.60 -14.67 -2.14
CA ASP A 77 26.91 -14.13 -1.80
C ASP A 77 27.49 -14.73 -0.52
N GLN A 78 26.64 -15.00 0.48
CA GLN A 78 27.06 -15.39 1.84
C GLN A 78 26.89 -16.89 2.12
N PHE A 79 26.20 -17.62 1.23
CA PHE A 79 25.84 -19.04 1.36
C PHE A 79 25.02 -19.38 2.62
N SER A 80 24.44 -18.38 3.27
CA SER A 80 23.52 -18.50 4.39
C SER A 80 22.56 -17.32 4.40
N TYR A 81 21.44 -17.42 5.10
CA TYR A 81 20.52 -16.30 5.32
C TYR A 81 20.89 -15.50 6.58
N PRO A 82 20.44 -14.24 6.73
CA PRO A 82 20.61 -13.48 7.96
C PRO A 82 19.99 -14.20 9.16
N THR A 83 20.61 -14.11 10.35
CA THR A 83 20.05 -14.72 11.57
C THR A 83 18.77 -14.00 12.02
N SER A 84 18.69 -12.69 11.79
CA SER A 84 17.52 -11.87 12.02
C SER A 84 17.47 -10.72 11.01
N ILE A 85 16.26 -10.22 10.78
CA ILE A 85 16.03 -8.93 10.13
C ILE A 85 15.15 -8.10 11.06
N THR A 86 15.24 -6.78 10.97
CA THR A 86 14.46 -5.86 11.81
C THR A 86 13.92 -4.76 10.91
N LYS A 87 12.69 -4.28 11.16
CA LYS A 87 12.17 -3.10 10.46
C LYS A 87 13.16 -1.96 10.45
N ASP A 88 13.04 -1.12 9.42
CA ASP A 88 13.79 0.14 9.28
C ASP A 88 15.32 -0.02 9.14
N ASN A 89 15.88 -1.20 9.41
CA ASN A 89 17.28 -1.51 9.24
C ASN A 89 17.55 -2.09 7.84
N PRO A 90 18.73 -1.81 7.26
CA PRO A 90 19.14 -2.43 6.02
C PRO A 90 19.54 -3.89 6.24
N ILE A 91 19.41 -4.69 5.19
CA ILE A 91 20.04 -6.02 5.11
C ILE A 91 21.38 -5.83 4.43
N THR A 92 22.46 -5.98 5.19
CA THR A 92 23.83 -5.79 4.71
C THR A 92 24.75 -6.92 5.16
N SER A 93 25.75 -7.28 4.35
CA SER A 93 26.89 -8.09 4.79
C SER A 93 28.15 -7.62 4.09
N GLU A 94 29.29 -7.62 4.79
CA GLU A 94 30.61 -7.33 4.22
C GLU A 94 30.68 -6.01 3.41
N GLY A 95 29.94 -4.98 3.84
CA GLY A 95 29.87 -3.68 3.17
C GLY A 95 28.95 -3.61 1.96
N LYS A 96 28.31 -4.73 1.57
CA LYS A 96 27.28 -4.78 0.53
C LYS A 96 25.89 -4.65 1.14
N THR A 97 25.04 -3.84 0.51
CA THR A 97 23.62 -3.67 0.90
C THR A 97 22.71 -4.43 -0.07
N TYR A 98 21.92 -5.36 0.46
CA TYR A 98 20.96 -6.17 -0.29
C TYR A 98 19.56 -5.55 -0.24
N LEU A 99 19.24 -4.90 0.88
CA LEU A 99 18.02 -4.14 1.04
C LEU A 99 18.33 -2.90 1.88
N ASN A 100 18.01 -1.71 1.36
CA ASN A 100 18.29 -0.45 2.07
C ASN A 100 17.51 -0.30 3.37
N LYS A 101 16.33 -0.91 3.44
CA LYS A 101 15.43 -0.83 4.58
C LYS A 101 14.40 -1.96 4.51
N VAL A 102 14.28 -2.74 5.56
CA VAL A 102 13.16 -3.67 5.72
C VAL A 102 11.87 -2.85 5.88
N PRO A 103 10.88 -3.01 4.97
CA PRO A 103 9.62 -2.27 5.06
C PRO A 103 8.84 -2.65 6.33
N SER A 104 8.07 -1.70 6.84
CA SER A 104 7.11 -1.92 7.92
C SER A 104 5.71 -2.13 7.35
N ASP A 105 4.84 -2.82 8.10
CA ASP A 105 3.44 -2.94 7.71
C ASP A 105 2.80 -1.55 7.49
N PRO A 106 2.03 -1.35 6.41
CA PRO A 106 1.42 -0.06 6.09
C PRO A 106 0.29 0.34 7.05
N ARG A 107 -0.13 -0.53 7.98
CA ARG A 107 -1.09 -0.21 9.04
C ARG A 107 -0.33 0.18 10.30
N THR A 108 -0.58 1.39 10.78
CA THR A 108 0.00 1.91 12.02
C THR A 108 -0.40 1.06 13.23
N GLY A 109 0.59 0.50 13.92
CA GLY A 109 0.44 -0.40 15.07
C GLY A 109 1.54 -1.46 15.04
N ASN A 110 1.80 -2.16 16.14
CA ASN A 110 2.90 -3.14 16.30
C ASN A 110 2.79 -4.41 15.42
N GLN A 111 2.09 -4.33 14.29
CA GLN A 111 2.05 -5.38 13.28
C GLN A 111 3.29 -5.20 12.41
N GLU A 112 4.26 -6.10 12.57
CA GLU A 112 5.51 -6.12 11.81
C GLU A 112 5.55 -7.42 11.00
N TYR A 113 6.27 -7.42 9.88
CA TYR A 113 6.55 -8.67 9.17
C TYR A 113 7.40 -9.57 10.06
N VAL A 114 7.07 -10.85 10.08
CA VAL A 114 7.78 -11.83 10.91
C VAL A 114 8.76 -12.57 10.02
N TYR A 115 10.02 -12.62 10.47
CA TYR A 115 11.08 -13.37 9.83
C TYR A 115 11.66 -14.35 10.84
N GLU A 116 11.77 -15.61 10.44
CA GLU A 116 12.36 -16.69 11.23
C GLU A 116 13.40 -17.40 10.37
N ALA A 117 14.66 -17.37 10.79
CA ALA A 117 15.72 -18.12 10.13
C ALA A 117 15.69 -19.59 10.57
N TYR A 118 16.01 -20.48 9.63
CA TYR A 118 15.99 -21.93 9.83
C TYR A 118 17.34 -22.60 9.45
N PRO A 119 17.75 -23.65 10.17
CA PRO A 119 17.08 -24.27 11.33
C PRO A 119 17.03 -23.34 12.56
N PRO A 120 16.12 -23.59 13.52
CA PRO A 120 16.02 -22.75 14.72
C PRO A 120 17.38 -22.65 15.43
N LEU A 121 17.68 -21.47 15.97
CA LEU A 121 18.95 -21.16 16.66
C LEU A 121 20.20 -21.18 15.75
N CYS A 122 20.05 -21.09 14.43
CA CYS A 122 21.18 -20.86 13.55
C CYS A 122 21.83 -19.48 13.84
N ASP A 123 23.16 -19.43 13.82
CA ASP A 123 23.97 -18.27 14.20
C ASP A 123 24.98 -17.85 13.12
N ASN A 124 24.97 -18.56 11.98
CA ASN A 124 25.92 -18.44 10.86
C ASN A 124 27.41 -18.64 11.23
N SER A 125 27.69 -19.02 12.47
CA SER A 125 29.04 -19.25 12.99
C SER A 125 29.28 -20.74 13.20
N ASN A 126 28.42 -21.38 13.99
CA ASN A 126 28.42 -22.82 14.24
C ASN A 126 27.42 -23.53 13.31
N THR A 127 26.23 -22.95 13.16
CA THR A 127 25.14 -23.53 12.35
C THR A 127 24.68 -22.49 11.34
N LYS A 128 24.86 -22.81 10.05
CA LYS A 128 24.42 -21.93 8.95
C LYS A 128 22.90 -21.90 8.86
N CYS A 129 22.33 -20.69 8.74
CA CYS A 129 20.93 -20.51 8.40
C CYS A 129 20.75 -20.84 6.91
N VAL A 130 20.14 -21.97 6.59
CA VAL A 130 20.01 -22.47 5.20
C VAL A 130 18.61 -22.26 4.62
N ASP A 131 17.65 -21.91 5.48
CA ASP A 131 16.27 -21.64 5.10
C ASP A 131 15.70 -20.48 5.93
N TYR A 132 14.51 -19.98 5.56
CA TYR A 132 13.79 -18.97 6.32
C TYR A 132 12.29 -19.05 6.07
N CYS A 133 11.54 -18.50 7.02
CA CYS A 133 10.11 -18.27 6.90
C CYS A 133 9.82 -16.77 7.03
N LEU A 134 8.98 -16.24 6.16
CA LEU A 134 8.60 -14.83 6.13
C LEU A 134 7.08 -14.69 6.06
N TYR A 135 6.50 -13.94 6.99
CA TYR A 135 5.05 -13.85 7.16
C TYR A 135 4.52 -12.42 7.25
N ALA A 136 3.31 -12.22 6.73
CA ALA A 136 2.51 -11.00 6.90
C ALA A 136 1.06 -11.31 7.26
N LYS A 137 0.40 -10.34 7.90
CA LYS A 137 -1.02 -10.37 8.22
C LYS A 137 -1.80 -9.50 7.24
N LEU A 138 -2.60 -10.12 6.39
CA LEU A 138 -3.53 -9.47 5.49
C LEU A 138 -4.82 -9.08 6.20
N GLU A 139 -5.44 -7.99 5.73
CA GLU A 139 -6.68 -7.44 6.29
C GLU A 139 -7.93 -7.97 5.61
N SER A 140 -7.81 -8.40 4.35
CA SER A 140 -8.95 -8.84 3.52
C SER A 140 -9.17 -10.35 3.48
N GLU A 141 -8.21 -11.15 3.94
CA GLU A 141 -8.33 -12.60 3.97
C GLU A 141 -8.50 -13.10 5.41
N LEU A 142 -9.49 -13.97 5.64
CA LEU A 142 -9.54 -14.76 6.86
C LEU A 142 -8.27 -15.62 6.89
N ALA A 143 -7.71 -15.87 8.07
CA ALA A 143 -6.44 -16.55 8.16
C ALA A 143 -6.55 -18.03 7.75
N ASN A 144 -6.42 -18.25 6.45
CA ASN A 144 -6.45 -19.56 5.82
C ASN A 144 -5.03 -20.10 5.82
N CYS A 145 -4.67 -20.66 6.96
CA CYS A 145 -3.56 -21.57 7.11
C CYS A 145 -3.78 -22.79 6.22
N SER A 146 -3.48 -22.66 4.93
CA SER A 146 -3.43 -23.81 4.04
C SER A 146 -2.24 -24.64 4.50
N SER A 147 -2.51 -25.79 5.11
CA SER A 147 -1.51 -26.78 5.47
C SER A 147 -0.87 -27.33 4.19
N ASN A 148 0.04 -26.56 3.60
CA ASN A 148 0.84 -27.03 2.48
C ASN A 148 1.89 -27.99 3.04
N PRO A 149 1.99 -29.25 2.61
CA PRO A 149 2.91 -30.22 3.21
C PRO A 149 4.41 -29.86 3.05
N SER A 150 4.75 -28.90 2.20
CA SER A 150 6.10 -28.32 2.08
C SER A 150 6.47 -27.35 3.22
N LEU A 151 5.50 -26.94 4.05
CA LEU A 151 5.64 -25.97 5.17
C LEU A 151 6.14 -26.59 6.48
N LYS A 152 6.67 -27.82 6.49
CA LYS A 152 6.95 -28.53 7.74
C LYS A 152 8.04 -27.88 8.62
N THR A 153 8.84 -26.98 8.08
CA THR A 153 9.82 -26.17 8.82
C THR A 153 9.20 -24.90 9.42
N CYS A 154 8.20 -24.30 8.79
CA CYS A 154 7.57 -23.03 9.18
C CYS A 154 6.37 -23.24 10.11
N SER A 155 6.60 -23.84 11.30
CA SER A 155 5.52 -24.35 12.16
C SER A 155 4.70 -23.28 12.92
N ASN A 156 5.15 -22.02 12.96
CA ASN A 156 4.52 -20.97 13.78
C ASN A 156 3.45 -20.17 13.04
N ALA A 157 3.31 -20.33 11.72
CA ALA A 157 2.30 -19.61 10.95
C ALA A 157 0.86 -19.92 11.39
N CYS A 158 0.65 -21.12 11.98
CA CYS A 158 -0.68 -21.72 12.07
C CYS A 158 -1.00 -22.43 13.39
N SER A 159 -0.20 -22.25 14.44
CA SER A 159 -0.51 -22.84 15.74
C SER A 159 -1.37 -21.89 16.59
N ASP A 160 -2.67 -22.21 16.63
CA ASP A 160 -3.72 -21.81 17.58
C ASP A 160 -4.34 -20.42 17.59
N LYS A 161 -3.75 -19.41 16.94
CA LYS A 161 -4.45 -18.16 16.55
C LYS A 161 -3.71 -17.62 15.35
N SER A 162 -4.15 -17.97 14.15
CA SER A 162 -3.53 -17.57 12.88
C SER A 162 -3.61 -16.06 12.69
N VAL A 163 -2.66 -15.34 13.30
CA VAL A 163 -2.51 -13.89 13.19
C VAL A 163 -1.98 -13.54 11.80
N TYR A 164 -1.20 -14.42 11.17
CA TYR A 164 -0.60 -14.25 9.85
C TYR A 164 -1.22 -15.23 8.85
N ASN A 165 -1.34 -14.81 7.60
CA ASN A 165 -2.06 -15.54 6.55
C ASN A 165 -1.45 -15.38 5.16
N LEU A 166 -0.33 -14.65 5.05
CA LEU A 166 0.51 -14.62 3.87
C LEU A 166 1.90 -15.11 4.25
N GLU A 167 2.37 -16.15 3.57
CA GLU A 167 3.70 -16.72 3.73
C GLU A 167 4.47 -16.64 2.41
N VAL A 168 5.77 -16.34 2.52
CA VAL A 168 6.71 -16.38 1.41
C VAL A 168 7.96 -17.15 1.87
N THR A 169 8.16 -18.33 1.30
CA THR A 169 9.35 -19.16 1.53
C THR A 169 10.35 -19.00 0.40
N ARG A 170 11.50 -19.69 0.52
CA ARG A 170 12.42 -19.88 -0.59
C ARG A 170 11.65 -20.43 -1.83
N PRO A 171 11.94 -19.94 -3.06
CA PRO A 171 11.35 -20.47 -4.29
C PRO A 171 11.73 -21.93 -4.56
#